data_AF-A0A9P6P4M2-F1
#
_entry.id   AF-A0A9P6P4M2-F1
#
_cell.length_a   1.000
_cell.length_b   1.000
_cell.length_c   1.000
_cell.angle_alpha   90.00
_cell.angle_beta   90.00
_cell.angle_gamma   90.00
#
_symmetry.space_group_name_H-M   'P 1'
#
loop_
_entity.id
_entity.type
_entity.pdbx_description
1 polymer ?
#
loop_
_entity_poly.entity_id
_entity_poly.type
_entity_poly.pdbx_seq_one_letter_code
_entity_poly.pdbx_strand_id
1 'polypeptide(L)'
;MAQSQNGKRPQEDTDEGTVSKRRNITIPREPSIFNVKPVDDITKYISDFLWDHCGTENVEIEAKLGVFIDKKTDQRINLMACTETIIPHHLERSFRFDADMPLRQHQHFNKLLNEQVNRTQARDYKGDRIKYKHTKEVDHFYQVGNAKYRVTTDQKTGQIVPNGIIEKVRVANLNIHSPMRSLDYRISVNIEKPRNKPTSTPTMEREKDRMSYQHGWFNFDLTQVKTNGDRAPKVTHELELELVDAGQLAFEKAKSERKENSQYVHMIEVFVNNIRMLGRSAQ
;
A
#
# COMPACT_ATOMS: atom_id res chain seq x y z
N MET A 1 -10.95 93.85 -29.50
CA MET A 1 -10.04 94.20 -28.39
C MET A 1 -10.23 93.19 -27.27
N ALA A 2 -9.12 92.74 -26.68
CA ALA A 2 -8.96 91.93 -25.45
C ALA A 2 -9.67 90.55 -25.42
N GLN A 3 -8.98 89.47 -25.84
CA GLN A 3 -8.06 88.61 -25.05
C GLN A 3 -8.76 87.64 -24.11
N SER A 4 -8.78 86.37 -24.53
CA SER A 4 -9.05 85.19 -23.71
C SER A 4 -7.91 84.95 -22.72
N GLN A 5 -8.25 84.73 -21.44
CA GLN A 5 -7.34 84.10 -20.50
C GLN A 5 -7.95 82.80 -19.97
N ASN A 6 -7.24 81.71 -20.29
CA ASN A 6 -7.40 80.35 -19.80
C ASN A 6 -7.17 80.31 -18.29
N GLY A 7 -8.22 80.04 -17.51
CA GLY A 7 -8.09 79.61 -16.12
C GLY A 7 -7.75 78.12 -16.05
N LYS A 8 -6.49 77.79 -15.74
CA LYS A 8 -6.07 76.44 -15.36
C LYS A 8 -6.77 76.05 -14.05
N ARG A 9 -7.64 75.04 -14.07
CA ARG A 9 -8.07 74.34 -12.85
C ARG A 9 -6.96 73.36 -12.42
N PRO A 10 -6.69 73.23 -11.10
CA PRO A 10 -5.71 72.27 -10.61
C PRO A 10 -6.17 70.84 -10.89
N GLN A 11 -5.21 70.01 -11.28
CA GLN A 11 -5.35 68.57 -11.42
C GLN A 11 -5.57 68.00 -10.00
N GLU A 12 -6.79 67.56 -9.70
CA GLU A 12 -7.04 66.76 -8.50
C GLU A 12 -6.33 65.41 -8.71
N ASP A 13 -5.24 65.23 -7.97
CA ASP A 13 -4.65 63.92 -7.71
C ASP A 13 -5.75 63.04 -7.11
N THR A 14 -6.32 62.20 -7.96
CA THR A 14 -7.19 61.12 -7.52
C THR A 14 -6.27 60.07 -6.90
N ASP A 15 -6.14 60.22 -5.58
CA ASP A 15 -5.60 59.26 -4.63
C ASP A 15 -5.89 57.84 -5.13
N GLU A 16 -4.84 57.15 -5.62
CA GLU A 16 -4.91 55.76 -6.02
C GLU A 16 -5.33 54.97 -4.79
N GLY A 17 -6.63 54.74 -4.68
CA GLY A 17 -7.25 53.93 -3.67
C GLY A 17 -6.45 52.65 -3.54
N THR A 18 -5.76 52.55 -2.39
CA THR A 18 -5.01 51.38 -1.99
C THR A 18 -5.96 50.20 -2.15
N VAL A 19 -5.73 49.39 -3.19
CA VAL A 19 -6.43 48.14 -3.39
C VAL A 19 -6.05 47.28 -2.20
N SER A 20 -6.88 47.35 -1.16
CA SER A 20 -6.81 46.53 0.03
C SER A 20 -6.69 45.11 -0.48
N LYS A 21 -5.50 44.53 -0.36
CA LYS A 21 -5.24 43.11 -0.56
C LYS A 21 -6.14 42.40 0.44
N ARG A 22 -7.37 42.08 0.03
CA ARG A 22 -8.30 41.24 0.79
C ARG A 22 -7.51 39.98 1.11
N ARG A 23 -7.06 39.85 2.36
CA ARG A 23 -6.50 38.61 2.86
C ARG A 23 -7.59 37.57 2.60
N ASN A 24 -7.30 36.57 1.79
CA ASN A 24 -8.16 35.40 1.67
C ASN A 24 -8.12 34.71 3.05
N ILE A 25 -9.02 35.14 3.94
CA ILE A 25 -9.26 34.48 5.21
C ILE A 25 -10.04 33.23 4.85
N THR A 26 -9.33 32.13 4.64
CA THR A 26 -9.95 30.81 4.53
C THR A 26 -10.48 30.47 5.91
N ILE A 27 -11.79 30.61 6.11
CA ILE A 27 -12.44 30.17 7.34
C ILE A 27 -12.47 28.63 7.28
N PRO A 28 -11.80 27.92 8.21
CA PRO A 28 -11.86 26.46 8.25
C PRO A 28 -13.32 26.03 8.41
N ARG A 29 -13.82 25.17 7.51
CA ARG A 29 -15.13 24.55 7.67
C ARG A 29 -14.99 23.30 8.51
N GLU A 30 -15.92 23.11 9.43
CA GLU A 30 -16.04 21.85 10.18
C GLU A 30 -16.27 20.68 9.20
N PRO A 31 -15.74 19.49 9.47
CA PRO A 31 -15.84 18.35 8.56
C PRO A 31 -17.25 17.78 8.42
N SER A 32 -18.13 18.04 9.40
CA SER A 32 -19.56 17.69 9.39
C SER A 32 -20.29 18.50 10.46
N ILE A 33 -21.63 18.39 10.52
CA ILE A 33 -22.46 18.97 11.60
C ILE A 33 -22.13 18.41 13.00
N PHE A 34 -21.43 17.28 13.07
CA PHE A 34 -20.96 16.67 14.31
C PHE A 34 -19.52 17.05 14.64
N ASN A 35 -18.88 17.89 13.80
CA ASN A 35 -17.46 18.20 13.85
C ASN A 35 -16.56 16.95 13.83
N VAL A 36 -17.04 15.87 13.20
CA VAL A 36 -16.34 14.59 13.03
C VAL A 36 -16.30 14.22 11.55
N LYS A 37 -15.15 13.78 11.05
CA LYS A 37 -15.03 13.21 9.70
C LYS A 37 -15.37 11.72 9.76
N PRO A 38 -16.41 11.23 9.06
CA PRO A 38 -16.69 9.81 9.00
C PRO A 38 -15.61 9.07 8.20
N VAL A 39 -15.32 7.84 8.61
CA VAL A 39 -14.49 6.90 7.85
C VAL A 39 -15.32 6.36 6.68
N ASP A 40 -14.72 6.23 5.50
CA ASP A 40 -15.43 5.66 4.34
C ASP A 40 -15.72 4.16 4.51
N ASP A 41 -16.79 3.68 3.88
CA ASP A 41 -17.30 2.31 4.10
C ASP A 41 -16.27 1.22 3.78
N ILE A 42 -15.43 1.42 2.74
CA ILE A 42 -14.39 0.45 2.39
C ILE A 42 -13.34 0.39 3.49
N THR A 43 -12.84 1.55 3.95
CA THR A 43 -11.88 1.62 5.04
C THR A 43 -12.46 1.05 6.34
N LYS A 44 -13.73 1.32 6.64
CA LYS A 44 -14.42 0.75 7.80
C LYS A 44 -14.53 -0.78 7.71
N TYR A 45 -14.88 -1.30 6.53
CA TYR A 45 -14.97 -2.75 6.32
C TYR A 45 -13.61 -3.44 6.47
N ILE A 46 -12.55 -2.84 5.93
CA ILE A 46 -11.16 -3.32 6.09
C ILE A 46 -10.75 -3.26 7.57
N SER A 47 -11.10 -2.18 8.27
CA SER A 47 -10.83 -2.00 9.70
C SER A 47 -11.43 -3.13 10.52
N ASP A 48 -12.70 -3.48 10.25
CA ASP A 48 -13.41 -4.56 10.93
C ASP A 48 -12.83 -5.93 10.58
N PHE A 49 -12.53 -6.16 9.30
CA PHE A 49 -11.89 -7.39 8.83
C PHE A 49 -10.55 -7.66 9.53
N LEU A 50 -9.69 -6.64 9.67
CA LEU A 50 -8.39 -6.80 10.31
C LEU A 50 -8.48 -6.84 11.85
N TRP A 51 -9.57 -6.32 12.42
CA TRP A 51 -9.79 -6.29 13.87
C TRP A 51 -9.80 -7.69 14.47
N ASP A 52 -10.37 -8.65 13.75
CA ASP A 52 -10.50 -10.04 14.20
C ASP A 52 -9.20 -10.83 14.09
N HIS A 53 -8.19 -10.30 13.39
CA HIS A 53 -7.00 -11.05 13.01
C HIS A 53 -5.69 -10.48 13.55
N CYS A 54 -5.60 -9.16 13.76
CA CYS A 54 -4.34 -8.48 14.08
C CYS A 54 -3.66 -8.95 15.38
N GLY A 55 -4.41 -9.50 16.33
CA GLY A 55 -3.88 -10.02 17.60
C GLY A 55 -3.33 -11.45 17.53
N THR A 56 -3.33 -12.09 16.35
CA THR A 56 -2.84 -13.47 16.20
C THR A 56 -1.31 -13.50 16.24
N GLU A 57 -0.74 -14.47 16.95
CA GLU A 57 0.71 -14.64 17.03
C GLU A 57 1.31 -14.95 15.64
N ASN A 58 2.45 -14.32 15.33
CA ASN A 58 3.15 -14.46 14.04
C ASN A 58 2.29 -14.09 12.83
N VAL A 59 1.32 -13.17 13.00
CA VAL A 59 0.47 -12.69 11.91
C VAL A 59 1.23 -11.74 11.00
N GLU A 60 1.05 -11.93 9.71
CA GLU A 60 1.46 -11.02 8.66
C GLU A 60 0.19 -10.50 7.97
N ILE A 61 0.12 -9.19 7.80
CA ILE A 61 -0.96 -8.50 7.08
C ILE A 61 -0.32 -7.76 5.92
N GLU A 62 -0.69 -8.16 4.70
CA GLU A 62 -0.14 -7.62 3.46
C GLU A 62 -1.28 -7.27 2.48
N ALA A 63 -1.11 -6.21 1.70
CA ALA A 63 -1.91 -5.92 0.52
C ALA A 63 -1.06 -6.12 -0.73
N LYS A 64 -1.55 -6.90 -1.69
CA LYS A 64 -0.92 -7.06 -3.00
C LYS A 64 -1.73 -6.33 -4.05
N LEU A 65 -1.05 -5.58 -4.91
CA LEU A 65 -1.67 -4.96 -6.08
C LEU A 65 -1.60 -5.91 -7.27
N GLY A 66 -2.67 -5.94 -8.07
CA GLY A 66 -2.80 -6.88 -9.17
C GLY A 66 -4.13 -6.71 -9.88
N VAL A 67 -4.63 -7.76 -10.54
CA VAL A 67 -5.95 -7.75 -11.19
C VAL A 67 -6.73 -9.01 -10.84
N PHE A 68 -8.04 -8.87 -10.63
CA PHE A 68 -8.91 -10.04 -10.56
C PHE A 68 -9.35 -10.43 -11.96
N ILE A 69 -9.11 -11.68 -12.33
CA ILE A 69 -9.45 -12.28 -13.61
C ILE A 69 -10.64 -13.22 -13.43
N ASP A 70 -11.66 -13.09 -14.27
CA ASP A 70 -12.75 -14.06 -14.35
C ASP A 70 -12.24 -15.35 -14.99
N LYS A 71 -12.37 -16.48 -14.29
CA LYS A 71 -11.87 -17.78 -14.77
C LYS A 71 -12.56 -18.27 -16.04
N LYS A 72 -13.75 -17.76 -16.37
CA LYS A 72 -14.51 -18.14 -17.57
C LYS A 72 -14.07 -17.35 -18.80
N THR A 73 -13.82 -16.05 -18.65
CA THR A 73 -13.51 -15.16 -19.78
C THR A 73 -12.02 -14.88 -19.93
N ASP A 74 -11.23 -15.18 -18.88
CA ASP A 74 -9.82 -14.82 -18.73
C ASP A 74 -9.57 -13.30 -18.92
N GLN A 75 -10.60 -12.49 -18.65
CA GLN A 75 -10.53 -11.03 -18.65
C GLN A 75 -10.58 -10.50 -17.22
N ARG A 76 -10.10 -9.27 -17.02
CA ARG A 76 -10.30 -8.56 -15.76
C ARG A 76 -11.79 -8.47 -15.46
N ILE A 77 -12.18 -8.74 -14.22
CA ILE A 77 -13.57 -8.75 -13.79
C ILE A 77 -14.22 -7.38 -14.01
N ASN A 78 -15.53 -7.39 -14.21
CA ASN A 78 -16.38 -6.21 -14.15
C ASN A 78 -17.60 -6.57 -13.30
N LEU A 79 -17.69 -5.99 -12.09
CA LEU A 79 -18.79 -6.23 -11.16
C LEU A 79 -19.97 -5.28 -11.37
N MET A 80 -19.96 -4.50 -12.46
CA MET A 80 -20.92 -3.41 -12.72
C MET A 80 -20.92 -2.33 -11.62
N ALA A 81 -19.83 -2.25 -10.85
CA ALA A 81 -19.59 -1.20 -9.88
C ALA A 81 -18.89 -0.01 -10.55
N CYS A 82 -19.24 1.21 -10.12
CA CYS A 82 -18.61 2.43 -10.63
C CYS A 82 -17.40 2.87 -9.80
N THR A 83 -17.24 2.33 -8.59
CA THR A 83 -16.19 2.72 -7.63
C THR A 83 -15.55 1.49 -7.00
N GLU A 84 -14.46 1.73 -6.25
CA GLU A 84 -13.83 0.73 -5.40
C GLU A 84 -14.89 -0.03 -4.58
N THR A 85 -14.85 -1.36 -4.62
CA THR A 85 -15.86 -2.22 -4.00
C THR A 85 -15.28 -3.54 -3.52
N ILE A 86 -15.78 -4.04 -2.39
CA ILE A 86 -15.44 -5.36 -1.88
C ILE A 86 -16.06 -6.42 -2.79
N ILE A 87 -15.26 -7.41 -3.21
CA ILE A 87 -15.78 -8.54 -3.97
C ILE A 87 -16.62 -9.42 -3.04
N PRO A 88 -17.90 -9.68 -3.35
CA PRO A 88 -18.73 -10.55 -2.52
C PRO A 88 -18.15 -11.97 -2.41
N HIS A 89 -18.13 -12.52 -1.20
CA HIS A 89 -17.55 -13.84 -0.90
C HIS A 89 -18.07 -14.96 -1.81
N HIS A 90 -19.36 -14.94 -2.19
CA HIS A 90 -19.95 -15.95 -3.06
C HIS A 90 -19.42 -15.92 -4.50
N LEU A 91 -18.79 -14.82 -4.95
CA LEU A 91 -18.19 -14.68 -6.27
C LEU A 91 -16.70 -15.03 -6.30
N GLU A 92 -16.01 -15.05 -5.16
CA GLU A 92 -14.55 -15.21 -5.11
C GLU A 92 -14.04 -16.48 -5.80
N ARG A 93 -14.81 -17.57 -5.72
CA ARG A 93 -14.45 -18.84 -6.38
C ARG A 93 -14.42 -18.74 -7.89
N SER A 94 -15.17 -17.81 -8.48
CA SER A 94 -15.20 -17.57 -9.92
C SER A 94 -13.96 -16.82 -10.42
N PHE A 95 -13.19 -16.20 -9.52
CA PHE A 95 -12.11 -15.30 -9.88
C PHE A 95 -10.74 -15.82 -9.47
N ARG A 96 -9.71 -15.44 -10.22
CA ARG A 96 -8.28 -15.63 -9.91
C ARG A 96 -7.69 -14.25 -9.66
N PHE A 97 -6.86 -14.11 -8.63
CA PHE A 97 -6.08 -12.88 -8.46
C PHE A 97 -4.73 -13.09 -9.12
N ASP A 98 -4.38 -12.21 -10.04
CA ASP A 98 -3.08 -12.14 -10.69
C ASP A 98 -2.30 -10.97 -10.09
N ALA A 99 -1.27 -11.28 -9.30
CA ALA A 99 -0.45 -10.29 -8.61
C ALA A 99 0.74 -9.81 -9.46
N ASP A 100 0.85 -10.29 -10.71
CA ASP A 100 1.90 -9.89 -11.63
C ASP A 100 1.59 -8.54 -12.29
N MET A 101 2.64 -7.83 -12.68
CA MET A 101 2.55 -6.61 -13.47
C MET A 101 3.59 -6.59 -14.60
N PRO A 102 3.33 -5.82 -15.68
CA PRO A 102 4.33 -5.62 -16.71
C PRO A 102 5.62 -5.02 -16.14
N LEU A 103 6.77 -5.43 -16.68
CA LEU A 103 8.09 -4.91 -16.27
C LEU A 103 8.16 -3.37 -16.29
N ARG A 104 7.52 -2.73 -17.29
CA ARG A 104 7.46 -1.26 -17.39
C ARG A 104 6.77 -0.63 -16.18
N GLN A 105 5.69 -1.23 -15.71
CA GLN A 105 4.95 -0.75 -14.53
C GLN A 105 5.77 -0.95 -13.26
N HIS A 106 6.45 -2.09 -13.12
CA HIS A 106 7.39 -2.34 -12.03
C HIS A 106 8.55 -1.31 -12.02
N GLN A 107 9.16 -1.02 -13.17
CA GLN A 107 10.18 0.03 -13.30
C GLN A 107 9.64 1.42 -12.94
N HIS A 108 8.40 1.72 -13.31
CA HIS A 108 7.74 2.97 -12.95
C HIS A 108 7.60 3.11 -11.42
N PHE A 109 7.11 2.08 -10.74
CA PHE A 109 7.02 2.09 -9.28
C PHE A 109 8.38 2.21 -8.60
N ASN A 110 9.40 1.51 -9.10
CA ASN A 110 10.77 1.63 -8.58
C ASN A 110 11.25 3.08 -8.65
N LYS A 111 11.08 3.73 -9.81
CA LYS A 111 11.45 5.15 -9.98
C LYS A 111 10.69 6.05 -8.99
N LEU A 112 9.38 5.88 -8.90
CA LEU A 112 8.52 6.68 -8.01
C LEU A 112 8.94 6.54 -6.55
N LEU A 113 9.15 5.30 -6.07
CA LEU A 113 9.53 5.04 -4.68
C LEU A 113 10.93 5.58 -4.37
N ASN A 114 11.89 5.46 -5.28
CA ASN A 114 13.22 6.06 -5.14
C ASN A 114 13.17 7.60 -5.10
N GLU A 115 12.29 8.22 -5.89
CA GLU A 115 12.05 9.67 -5.81
C GLU A 115 11.51 10.08 -4.44
N GLN A 116 10.60 9.30 -3.84
CA GLN A 116 10.13 9.55 -2.48
C GLN A 116 11.25 9.37 -1.44
N VAL A 117 12.12 8.37 -1.59
CA VAL A 117 13.30 8.23 -0.72
C VAL A 117 14.13 9.50 -0.75
N ASN A 118 14.51 9.97 -1.95
CA ASN A 118 15.31 11.19 -2.09
C ASN A 118 14.64 12.41 -1.47
N ARG A 119 13.33 12.57 -1.70
CA ARG A 119 12.54 13.67 -1.13
C ARG A 119 12.52 13.64 0.40
N THR A 120 12.31 12.48 1.01
CA THR A 120 12.22 12.36 2.47
C THR A 120 13.57 12.49 3.19
N GLN A 121 14.69 12.35 2.46
CA GLN A 121 16.03 12.59 3.00
C GLN A 121 16.48 14.06 2.93
N ALA A 122 15.69 14.94 2.31
CA ALA A 122 16.00 16.37 2.27
C ALA A 122 16.07 16.99 3.68
N ARG A 123 16.95 17.98 3.87
CA ARG A 123 17.22 18.58 5.20
C ARG A 123 16.01 19.29 5.79
N ASP A 124 15.18 19.87 4.95
CA ASP A 124 13.98 20.62 5.31
C ASP A 124 12.73 19.73 5.45
N TYR A 125 12.83 18.44 5.11
CA TYR A 125 11.73 17.50 5.25
C TYR A 125 11.38 17.27 6.73
N LYS A 126 10.08 17.39 7.07
CA LYS A 126 9.56 17.31 8.44
C LYS A 126 8.80 16.03 8.77
N GLY A 127 8.56 15.17 7.78
CA GLY A 127 7.84 13.91 7.95
C GLY A 127 8.74 12.73 8.25
N ASP A 128 8.15 11.54 8.24
CA ASP A 128 8.87 10.28 8.41
C ASP A 128 9.76 9.98 7.22
N ARG A 129 11.02 9.65 7.50
CA ARG A 129 11.98 9.32 6.46
C ARG A 129 11.76 7.91 5.94
N ILE A 130 11.85 7.73 4.63
CA ILE A 130 11.80 6.41 4.02
C ILE A 130 13.15 5.73 4.17
N LYS A 131 13.17 4.52 4.74
CA LYS A 131 14.36 3.66 4.77
C LYS A 131 14.31 2.72 3.57
N TYR A 132 15.44 2.56 2.90
CA TYR A 132 15.58 1.70 1.73
C TYR A 132 16.47 0.50 2.02
N LYS A 133 16.06 -0.69 1.55
CA LYS A 133 16.85 -1.92 1.60
C LYS A 133 16.66 -2.69 0.29
N HIS A 134 17.74 -3.27 -0.22
CA HIS A 134 17.71 -4.14 -1.40
C HIS A 134 18.23 -5.51 -1.01
N THR A 135 17.41 -6.56 -1.14
CA THR A 135 17.79 -7.94 -0.86
C THR A 135 17.68 -8.82 -2.10
N LYS A 136 18.55 -9.84 -2.14
CA LYS A 136 18.46 -10.93 -3.09
C LYS A 136 18.47 -12.23 -2.32
N GLU A 137 17.37 -12.95 -2.40
CA GLU A 137 17.08 -14.11 -1.56
C GLU A 137 16.62 -15.28 -2.42
N VAL A 138 16.81 -16.50 -1.92
CA VAL A 138 16.31 -17.72 -2.53
C VAL A 138 15.38 -18.38 -1.54
N ASP A 139 14.13 -18.57 -1.95
CA ASP A 139 13.13 -19.34 -1.21
C ASP A 139 13.23 -20.81 -1.63
N HIS A 140 13.54 -21.68 -0.67
CA HIS A 140 13.55 -23.13 -0.80
C HIS A 140 12.28 -23.71 -0.18
N PHE A 141 11.48 -24.41 -0.97
CA PHE A 141 10.23 -24.99 -0.48
C PHE A 141 10.37 -26.48 -0.21
N TYR A 142 9.87 -26.92 0.93
CA TYR A 142 9.91 -28.32 1.37
C TYR A 142 8.50 -28.82 1.63
N GLN A 143 8.21 -30.04 1.21
CA GLN A 143 7.02 -30.77 1.62
C GLN A 143 7.33 -31.58 2.87
N VAL A 144 6.66 -31.26 3.99
CA VAL A 144 6.81 -31.95 5.28
C VAL A 144 5.44 -32.45 5.72
N GLY A 145 5.14 -33.72 5.42
CA GLY A 145 3.79 -34.27 5.58
C GLY A 145 2.80 -33.50 4.72
N ASN A 146 1.78 -32.91 5.35
CA ASN A 146 0.77 -32.07 4.68
C ASN A 146 1.12 -30.57 4.70
N ALA A 147 2.24 -30.17 5.31
CA ALA A 147 2.66 -28.79 5.42
C ALA A 147 3.74 -28.44 4.38
N LYS A 148 3.72 -27.19 3.91
CA LYS A 148 4.74 -26.63 3.02
C LYS A 148 5.60 -25.67 3.83
N TYR A 149 6.88 -25.99 4.01
CA TYR A 149 7.83 -25.12 4.68
C TYR A 149 8.59 -24.30 3.65
N ARG A 150 8.97 -23.07 4.03
CA ARG A 150 9.84 -22.18 3.27
C ARG A 150 11.11 -21.94 4.10
N VAL A 151 12.27 -22.17 3.50
CA VAL A 151 13.57 -21.74 4.02
C VAL A 151 14.09 -20.66 3.09
N THR A 152 14.31 -19.46 3.61
CA THR A 152 14.82 -18.33 2.85
C THR A 152 16.31 -18.14 3.15
N THR A 153 17.14 -18.12 2.10
CA THR A 153 18.59 -17.90 2.19
C THR A 153 19.01 -16.64 1.44
N ASP A 154 19.99 -15.90 1.96
CA ASP A 154 20.62 -14.81 1.21
C ASP A 154 21.39 -15.38 0.00
N GLN A 155 21.16 -14.80 -1.19
CA GLN A 155 21.68 -15.33 -2.45
C GLN A 155 23.22 -15.27 -2.52
N LYS A 156 23.85 -14.28 -1.87
CA LYS A 156 25.30 -14.09 -1.95
C LYS A 156 26.05 -14.99 -0.97
N THR A 157 25.55 -15.12 0.24
CA THR A 157 26.22 -15.81 1.34
C THR A 157 25.76 -17.25 1.54
N GLY A 158 24.58 -17.60 1.01
CA GLY A 158 23.94 -18.89 1.25
C GLY A 158 23.45 -19.11 2.68
N GLN A 159 23.56 -18.08 3.55
CA GLN A 159 23.12 -18.16 4.93
C GLN A 159 21.60 -18.04 5.03
N ILE A 160 21.00 -18.75 5.98
CA ILE A 160 19.58 -18.64 6.28
C ILE A 160 19.31 -17.25 6.85
N VAL A 161 18.35 -16.53 6.28
CA VAL A 161 17.92 -15.22 6.75
C VAL A 161 17.32 -15.37 8.17
N PRO A 162 17.52 -14.41 9.09
CA PRO A 162 16.90 -14.47 10.42
C PRO A 162 15.39 -14.70 10.33
N ASN A 163 14.87 -15.67 11.10
CA ASN A 163 13.49 -16.13 11.06
C ASN A 163 13.00 -16.62 9.68
N GLY A 164 13.92 -16.95 8.76
CA GLY A 164 13.63 -17.34 7.38
C GLY A 164 13.13 -18.77 7.21
N ILE A 165 12.87 -19.52 8.29
CA ILE A 165 12.33 -20.89 8.24
C ILE A 165 10.92 -20.89 8.79
N ILE A 166 9.93 -20.96 7.91
CA ILE A 166 8.52 -20.82 8.29
C ILE A 166 7.59 -21.83 7.61
N GLU A 167 6.44 -22.05 8.23
CA GLU A 167 5.22 -22.55 7.60
C GLU A 167 4.24 -21.37 7.46
N LYS A 168 4.00 -20.92 6.22
CA LYS A 168 3.06 -19.83 5.94
C LYS A 168 1.66 -20.38 5.74
N VAL A 169 0.74 -20.04 6.64
CA VAL A 169 -0.66 -20.47 6.60
C VAL A 169 -1.55 -19.27 6.36
N ARG A 170 -2.31 -19.30 5.27
CA ARG A 170 -3.28 -18.24 4.98
C ARG A 170 -4.51 -18.39 5.87
N VAL A 171 -4.85 -17.34 6.60
CA VAL A 171 -6.00 -17.30 7.53
C VAL A 171 -7.22 -16.73 6.82
N ALA A 172 -7.06 -15.57 6.19
CA ALA A 172 -8.15 -14.86 5.58
C ALA A 172 -7.66 -14.00 4.41
N ASN A 173 -8.58 -13.66 3.51
CA ASN A 173 -8.37 -12.70 2.44
C ASN A 173 -9.58 -11.77 2.35
N LEU A 174 -9.30 -10.54 1.94
CA LEU A 174 -10.31 -9.59 1.49
C LEU A 174 -9.92 -9.13 0.09
N ASN A 175 -10.85 -9.27 -0.86
CA ASN A 175 -10.63 -8.95 -2.26
C ASN A 175 -11.37 -7.66 -2.63
N ILE A 176 -10.68 -6.70 -3.23
CA ILE A 176 -11.25 -5.40 -3.56
C ILE A 176 -11.07 -5.12 -5.05
N HIS A 177 -12.18 -4.86 -5.74
CA HIS A 177 -12.20 -4.46 -7.14
C HIS A 177 -12.20 -2.94 -7.27
N SER A 178 -11.34 -2.40 -8.12
CA SER A 178 -11.16 -0.96 -8.33
C SER A 178 -11.41 -0.59 -9.80
N PRO A 179 -12.68 -0.42 -10.24
CA PRO A 179 -13.05 -0.21 -11.65
C PRO A 179 -12.50 1.10 -12.25
N MET A 180 -12.23 2.11 -11.41
CA MET A 180 -11.65 3.38 -11.85
C MET A 180 -10.10 3.39 -11.88
N ARG A 181 -9.47 2.25 -11.59
CA ARG A 181 -8.01 2.08 -11.54
C ARG A 181 -7.61 0.90 -12.43
N SER A 182 -6.35 0.87 -12.87
CA SER A 182 -5.80 -0.26 -13.63
C SER A 182 -5.53 -1.49 -12.76
N LEU A 183 -5.33 -1.29 -11.45
CA LEU A 183 -5.05 -2.34 -10.48
C LEU A 183 -6.18 -2.46 -9.46
N ASP A 184 -6.56 -3.72 -9.19
CA ASP A 184 -7.28 -4.18 -8.02
C ASP A 184 -6.30 -4.48 -6.88
N TYR A 185 -6.79 -4.90 -5.72
CA TYR A 185 -5.92 -5.37 -4.65
C TYR A 185 -6.55 -6.44 -3.79
N ARG A 186 -5.69 -7.25 -3.17
CA ARG A 186 -6.05 -8.25 -2.18
C ARG A 186 -5.32 -7.96 -0.89
N ILE A 187 -6.07 -7.85 0.20
CA ILE A 187 -5.51 -7.87 1.55
C ILE A 187 -5.50 -9.33 2.02
N SER A 188 -4.34 -9.82 2.42
CA SER A 188 -4.14 -11.19 2.91
C SER A 188 -3.68 -11.14 4.36
N VAL A 189 -4.24 -12.02 5.17
CA VAL A 189 -3.81 -12.29 6.53
C VAL A 189 -3.22 -13.69 6.55
N ASN A 190 -1.94 -13.79 6.89
CA ASN A 190 -1.21 -15.04 6.99
C ASN A 190 -0.64 -15.21 8.40
N ILE A 191 -0.39 -16.45 8.82
CA ILE A 191 0.43 -16.78 10.00
C ILE A 191 1.74 -17.37 9.48
N GLU A 192 2.86 -16.78 9.86
CA GLU A 192 4.21 -17.26 9.54
C GLU A 192 4.80 -18.04 10.72
N LYS A 193 4.42 -19.31 10.87
CA LYS A 193 4.84 -20.12 12.02
C LYS A 193 6.33 -20.45 11.91
N PRO A 194 7.18 -20.11 12.89
CA PRO A 194 8.58 -20.53 12.88
C PRO A 194 8.70 -22.06 12.89
N ARG A 195 9.67 -22.58 12.11
CA ARG A 195 9.94 -24.01 11.98
C ARG A 195 11.44 -24.30 12.04
N ASN A 196 11.77 -25.55 12.33
CA ASN A 196 13.14 -26.05 12.22
C ASN A 196 13.46 -26.39 10.76
N LYS A 197 14.74 -26.31 10.38
CA LYS A 197 15.20 -26.66 9.04
C LYS A 197 14.84 -28.12 8.72
N PRO A 198 14.12 -28.37 7.61
CA PRO A 198 13.86 -29.74 7.15
C PRO A 198 15.15 -30.47 6.77
N THR A 199 15.14 -31.80 6.91
CA THR A 199 16.22 -32.69 6.45
C THR A 199 16.01 -33.20 5.03
N SER A 200 14.80 -33.06 4.49
CA SER A 200 14.47 -33.43 3.11
C SER A 200 15.10 -32.46 2.09
N THR A 201 15.07 -32.83 0.81
CA THR A 201 15.47 -31.95 -0.28
C THR A 201 14.35 -30.96 -0.63
N PRO A 202 14.68 -29.75 -1.09
CA PRO A 202 13.67 -28.81 -1.56
C PRO A 202 12.95 -29.36 -2.80
N THR A 203 11.64 -29.15 -2.85
CA THR A 203 10.78 -29.54 -3.98
C THR A 203 10.72 -28.46 -5.06
N MET A 204 11.05 -27.22 -4.70
CA MET A 204 10.95 -26.05 -5.57
C MET A 204 11.84 -24.94 -5.00
N GLU A 205 12.47 -24.19 -5.89
CA GLU A 205 13.23 -23.00 -5.56
C GLU A 205 12.71 -21.79 -6.33
N ARG A 206 12.86 -20.62 -5.71
CA ARG A 206 12.44 -19.35 -6.28
C ARG A 206 13.39 -18.25 -5.87
N GLU A 207 13.96 -17.55 -6.84
CA GLU A 207 14.80 -16.39 -6.59
C GLU A 207 13.94 -15.13 -6.45
N LYS A 208 14.29 -14.29 -5.49
CA LYS A 208 13.63 -13.01 -5.23
C LYS A 208 14.65 -11.88 -5.26
N ASP A 209 14.36 -10.86 -6.04
CA ASP A 209 15.11 -9.61 -6.08
C ASP A 209 14.15 -8.50 -5.59
N ARG A 210 14.37 -8.01 -4.36
CA ARG A 210 13.39 -7.18 -3.62
C ARG A 210 13.97 -5.83 -3.23
N MET A 211 13.28 -4.77 -3.64
CA MET A 211 13.49 -3.40 -3.18
C MET A 211 12.41 -3.07 -2.14
N SER A 212 12.82 -2.91 -0.89
CA SER A 212 11.95 -2.63 0.25
C SER A 212 12.09 -1.17 0.69
N TYR A 213 10.96 -0.50 0.85
CA TYR A 213 10.86 0.88 1.29
C TYR A 213 10.02 0.96 2.56
N GLN A 214 10.62 1.28 3.71
CA GLN A 214 9.89 1.40 4.97
C GLN A 214 9.49 2.86 5.22
N HIS A 215 8.21 3.13 5.44
CA HIS A 215 7.69 4.45 5.82
C HIS A 215 6.59 4.32 6.88
N GLY A 216 6.83 4.89 8.06
CA GLY A 216 5.94 4.75 9.21
C GLY A 216 5.72 3.28 9.58
N TRP A 217 4.46 2.84 9.59
CA TRP A 217 4.06 1.48 9.96
C TRP A 217 4.16 0.45 8.83
N PHE A 218 4.57 0.85 7.62
CA PHE A 218 4.46 0.00 6.44
C PHE A 218 5.78 -0.20 5.71
N ASN A 219 5.98 -1.40 5.15
CA ASN A 219 6.95 -1.63 4.09
C ASN A 219 6.23 -1.73 2.75
N PHE A 220 6.84 -1.13 1.73
CA PHE A 220 6.45 -1.24 0.34
C PHE A 220 7.51 -2.11 -0.33
N ASP A 221 7.12 -3.30 -0.77
CA ASP A 221 8.02 -4.30 -1.32
C ASP A 221 7.77 -4.44 -2.81
N LEU A 222 8.76 -4.02 -3.60
CA LEU A 222 8.76 -4.22 -5.03
C LEU A 222 9.66 -5.42 -5.34
N THR A 223 9.07 -6.53 -5.77
CA THR A 223 9.76 -7.81 -5.87
C THR A 223 9.69 -8.37 -7.27
N GLN A 224 10.85 -8.68 -7.86
CA GLN A 224 10.93 -9.54 -9.03
C GLN A 224 11.18 -10.97 -8.56
N VAL A 225 10.35 -11.90 -9.03
CA VAL A 225 10.36 -13.28 -8.61
C VAL A 225 10.66 -14.17 -9.81
N LYS A 226 11.69 -15.01 -9.72
CA LYS A 226 12.02 -16.00 -10.75
C LYS A 226 11.78 -17.40 -10.22
N THR A 227 10.92 -18.15 -10.89
CA THR A 227 10.64 -19.55 -10.56
C THR A 227 11.10 -20.43 -11.70
N ASN A 228 11.92 -21.45 -11.40
CA ASN A 228 12.32 -22.45 -12.39
C ASN A 228 11.11 -23.37 -12.65
N GLY A 229 10.54 -23.32 -13.85
CA GLY A 229 9.48 -24.21 -14.30
C GLY A 229 10.00 -25.29 -15.24
N ASP A 230 9.23 -26.37 -15.42
CA ASP A 230 9.61 -27.54 -16.23
C ASP A 230 9.94 -27.25 -17.70
N ARG A 231 9.46 -26.12 -18.24
CA ARG A 231 9.67 -25.71 -19.64
C ARG A 231 10.50 -24.44 -19.79
N ALA A 232 10.26 -23.44 -18.96
CA ALA A 232 10.96 -22.16 -18.98
C ALA A 232 10.86 -21.46 -17.61
N PRO A 233 11.86 -20.62 -17.26
CA PRO A 233 11.77 -19.75 -16.09
C PRO A 233 10.58 -18.79 -16.21
N LYS A 234 9.73 -18.74 -15.18
CA LYS A 234 8.67 -17.74 -15.07
C LYS A 234 9.17 -16.57 -14.23
N VAL A 235 9.07 -15.36 -14.76
CA VAL A 235 9.39 -14.12 -14.04
C VAL A 235 8.10 -13.36 -13.78
N THR A 236 7.84 -13.02 -12.53
CA THR A 236 6.74 -12.13 -12.13
C THR A 236 7.28 -10.90 -11.42
N HIS A 237 6.52 -9.82 -11.45
CA HIS A 237 6.80 -8.55 -10.81
C HIS A 237 5.64 -8.22 -9.89
N GLU A 238 5.93 -8.09 -8.61
CA GLU A 238 4.93 -7.97 -7.55
C GLU A 238 5.15 -6.66 -6.79
N LEU A 239 4.07 -6.02 -6.35
CA LEU A 239 4.09 -4.88 -5.43
C LEU A 239 3.20 -5.20 -4.23
N GLU A 240 3.84 -5.21 -3.06
CA GLU A 240 3.23 -5.57 -1.79
C GLU A 240 3.34 -4.37 -0.83
N LEU A 241 2.30 -4.14 -0.03
CA LEU A 241 2.30 -3.21 1.10
C LEU A 241 2.03 -4.04 2.35
N GLU A 242 2.99 -4.12 3.25
CA GLU A 242 2.88 -4.91 4.49
C GLU A 242 2.96 -4.01 5.73
N LEU A 243 2.30 -4.43 6.81
CA LEU A 243 2.56 -3.87 8.13
C LEU A 243 3.92 -4.38 8.61
N VAL A 244 4.79 -3.45 9.03
CA VAL A 244 6.11 -3.77 9.62
C VAL A 244 5.96 -4.63 10.87
N ASP A 245 4.96 -4.29 11.69
CA ASP A 245 4.64 -5.00 12.92
C ASP A 245 3.12 -4.99 13.13
N ALA A 246 2.48 -6.14 12.91
CA ALA A 246 1.06 -6.31 13.18
C ALA A 246 0.73 -6.24 14.68
N GLY A 247 1.72 -6.48 15.56
CA GLY A 247 1.60 -6.30 17.01
C GLY A 247 1.32 -4.86 17.40
N GLN A 248 1.85 -3.88 16.65
CA GLN A 248 1.51 -2.46 16.85
C GLN A 248 0.02 -2.19 16.55
N LEU A 249 -0.54 -2.82 15.52
CA LEU A 249 -1.96 -2.71 15.20
C LEU A 249 -2.82 -3.37 16.29
N ALA A 250 -2.42 -4.54 16.80
CA ALA A 250 -3.07 -5.20 17.93
C ALA A 250 -3.00 -4.37 19.23
N PHE A 251 -1.87 -3.70 19.47
CA PHE A 251 -1.70 -2.81 20.62
C PHE A 251 -2.68 -1.64 20.56
N GLU A 252 -2.81 -1.00 19.40
CA GLU A 252 -3.78 0.09 19.21
C GLU A 252 -5.23 -0.40 19.28
N LYS A 253 -5.52 -1.62 18.81
CA LYS A 253 -6.81 -2.28 19.03
C LYS A 253 -7.12 -2.40 20.53
N ALA A 254 -6.18 -2.93 21.32
CA ALA A 254 -6.38 -3.11 22.76
C ALA A 254 -6.63 -1.77 23.50
N LYS A 255 -5.98 -0.68 23.07
CA LYS A 255 -6.29 0.68 23.58
C LYS A 255 -7.73 1.08 23.25
N SER A 256 -8.18 0.83 22.03
CA SER A 256 -9.55 1.13 21.60
C SER A 256 -10.59 0.33 22.41
N GLU A 257 -10.34 -0.96 22.66
CA GLU A 257 -11.19 -1.80 23.52
C GLU A 257 -11.29 -1.26 24.96
N ARG A 258 -10.20 -0.69 25.49
CA ARG A 258 -10.18 -0.01 26.79
C ARG A 258 -10.75 1.42 26.77
N LYS A 259 -11.28 1.88 25.62
CA LYS A 259 -11.78 3.26 25.40
C LYS A 259 -10.71 4.34 25.62
N GLU A 260 -9.44 3.98 25.41
CA GLU A 260 -8.31 4.91 25.41
C GLU A 260 -8.15 5.56 24.03
N ASN A 261 -7.35 6.62 23.94
CA ASN A 261 -7.03 7.26 22.67
C ASN A 261 -6.20 6.30 21.79
N SER A 262 -6.83 5.73 20.76
CA SER A 262 -6.25 4.73 19.85
C SER A 262 -5.99 5.30 18.46
N GLN A 263 -4.90 4.85 17.85
CA GLN A 263 -4.54 5.13 16.46
C GLN A 263 -5.01 4.02 15.50
N TYR A 264 -5.75 3.01 15.96
CA TYR A 264 -6.12 1.85 15.16
C TYR A 264 -6.76 2.23 13.82
N VAL A 265 -7.84 3.00 13.88
CA VAL A 265 -8.58 3.44 12.68
C VAL A 265 -7.67 4.30 11.78
N HIS A 266 -6.85 5.15 12.38
CA HIS A 266 -5.92 6.00 11.63
C HIS A 266 -4.86 5.17 10.89
N MET A 267 -4.31 4.13 11.51
CA MET A 267 -3.38 3.21 10.85
C MET A 267 -4.03 2.54 9.63
N ILE A 268 -5.29 2.10 9.76
CA ILE A 268 -6.05 1.50 8.65
C ILE A 268 -6.30 2.53 7.54
N GLU A 269 -6.67 3.77 7.87
CA GLU A 269 -6.82 4.84 6.88
C GLU A 269 -5.51 5.09 6.12
N VAL A 270 -4.37 5.16 6.81
CA VAL A 270 -3.07 5.37 6.14
C VAL A 270 -2.70 4.16 5.26
N PHE A 271 -2.99 2.94 5.71
CA PHE A 271 -2.79 1.72 4.92
C PHE A 271 -3.58 1.76 3.61
N VAL A 272 -4.89 2.03 3.68
CA VAL A 272 -5.77 2.11 2.50
C VAL A 272 -5.40 3.30 1.61
N ASN A 273 -5.04 4.45 2.18
CA ASN A 273 -4.58 5.60 1.41
C ASN A 273 -3.31 5.31 0.61
N ASN A 274 -2.36 4.57 1.19
CA ASN A 274 -1.15 4.15 0.49
C ASN A 274 -1.50 3.24 -0.69
N ILE A 275 -2.37 2.24 -0.51
CA ILE A 275 -2.86 1.37 -1.59
C ILE A 275 -3.51 2.20 -2.71
N ARG A 276 -4.43 3.10 -2.36
CA ARG A 276 -5.13 3.97 -3.31
C ARG A 276 -4.17 4.88 -4.09
N MET A 277 -3.13 5.39 -3.44
CA MET A 277 -2.10 6.23 -4.08
C MET A 277 -1.22 5.43 -5.04
N LEU A 278 -0.84 4.20 -4.68
CA LEU A 278 -0.13 3.28 -5.58
C LEU A 278 -1.00 2.92 -6.79
N GLY A 279 -2.25 2.51 -6.57
CA GLY A 279 -3.20 2.20 -7.64
C GLY A 279 -3.52 3.38 -8.56
N ARG A 280 -3.48 4.62 -8.05
CA ARG A 280 -3.61 5.85 -8.86
C ARG A 280 -2.35 6.14 -9.68
N SER A 281 -1.18 5.76 -9.18
CA SER A 281 0.11 6.00 -9.83
C SER A 281 0.48 4.88 -10.82
N ALA A 282 -0.32 3.81 -10.90
CA ALA A 282 -0.11 2.70 -11.81
C ALA A 282 -0.23 3.16 -13.27
N GLN A 283 0.89 3.17 -13.98
CA GLN A 283 1.01 3.47 -15.43
C GLN A 283 1.45 2.24 -16.22
#